data_AF-A0A0U5I5P7-F1
#
_entry.id   AF-A0A0U5I5P7-F1
#
_cell.length_a   1.000
_cell.length_b   1.000
_cell.length_c   1.000
_cell.angle_alpha   90.00
_cell.angle_beta   90.00
_cell.angle_gamma   90.00
#
_symmetry.space_group_name_H-M   'P 1'
#
loop_
_entity.id
_entity.type
_entity.pdbx_description
1 polymer ?
#
loop_
_entity_poly.entity_id
_entity_poly.type
_entity_poly.pdbx_seq_one_letter_code
_entity_poly.pdbx_strand_id
1 'polypeptide(L)'
;MPAALPSAGRGAMLRPMAKKMSAVEQARAAAAAKKAGTGGAGINKGVVLMVLAALVPFSLPTVALVGFGMLPTLASWATEKGPNKYAFLCVGGLNFAGVFPYLFSLWFGVHTLDEALRMLTDPIMLMTAYGCSAIGWGIYAAMPPMVASYLAATGQRRVNNLKAAQKKLVEDWGDEVSKKG
;
A
#
# COMPACT_ATOMS: atom_id res chain seq x y z
N MET A 1 72.55 -78.32 -16.97
CA MET A 1 71.54 -78.59 -18.02
C MET A 1 70.32 -79.22 -17.36
N PRO A 2 69.06 -79.02 -17.79
CA PRO A 2 68.49 -78.14 -18.85
C PRO A 2 67.37 -77.19 -18.29
N ALA A 3 67.19 -75.97 -18.80
CA ALA A 3 66.31 -75.50 -19.90
C ALA A 3 64.82 -75.27 -19.55
N ALA A 4 64.37 -74.00 -19.60
CA ALA A 4 63.16 -73.50 -20.31
C ALA A 4 62.77 -72.07 -19.86
N LEU A 5 62.87 -71.10 -20.78
CA LEU A 5 62.25 -69.76 -20.78
C LEU A 5 60.75 -69.85 -21.18
N PRO A 6 59.94 -68.76 -21.34
CA PRO A 6 59.92 -67.38 -20.81
C PRO A 6 58.50 -66.91 -20.34
N SER A 7 58.36 -65.66 -19.89
CA SER A 7 57.29 -64.68 -20.24
C SER A 7 56.61 -63.89 -19.10
N ALA A 8 56.70 -62.57 -19.24
CA ALA A 8 55.70 -61.51 -19.01
C ALA A 8 54.77 -61.52 -17.77
N GLY A 9 54.84 -60.44 -16.98
CA GLY A 9 53.81 -60.06 -16.00
C GLY A 9 54.21 -58.81 -15.21
N ARG A 10 54.22 -57.61 -15.82
CA ARG A 10 53.07 -56.70 -15.86
C ARG A 10 52.67 -56.16 -14.46
N GLY A 11 53.24 -55.00 -14.12
CA GLY A 11 52.45 -53.88 -13.62
C GLY A 11 52.27 -53.70 -12.11
N ALA A 12 52.15 -52.41 -11.79
CA ALA A 12 51.31 -51.86 -10.73
C ALA A 12 51.91 -51.85 -9.31
N MET A 13 52.41 -50.71 -8.86
CA MET A 13 51.63 -49.61 -8.27
C MET A 13 51.27 -49.88 -6.81
N LEU A 14 51.90 -49.15 -5.89
CA LEU A 14 51.32 -47.97 -5.22
C LEU A 14 50.45 -48.32 -4.00
N ARG A 15 50.98 -47.86 -2.86
CA ARG A 15 50.30 -47.05 -1.82
C ARG A 15 49.27 -47.74 -0.90
N PRO A 16 49.23 -47.29 0.38
CA PRO A 16 48.31 -47.80 1.38
C PRO A 16 46.86 -47.53 0.96
N MET A 17 46.01 -48.52 1.23
CA MET A 17 44.58 -48.48 0.95
C MET A 17 43.90 -47.30 1.64
N ALA A 18 43.28 -46.44 0.84
CA ALA A 18 42.36 -45.42 1.28
C ALA A 18 41.17 -46.08 1.99
N LYS A 19 40.96 -45.72 3.25
CA LYS A 19 39.74 -46.01 4.01
C LYS A 19 38.56 -45.33 3.30
N LYS A 20 37.86 -46.07 2.44
CA LYS A 20 36.62 -45.60 1.81
C LYS A 20 35.57 -45.45 2.91
N MET A 21 35.06 -44.23 3.10
CA MET A 21 33.92 -43.96 3.98
C MET A 21 32.78 -44.92 3.63
N SER A 22 32.24 -45.59 4.63
CA SER A 22 31.20 -46.60 4.44
C SER A 22 29.95 -45.93 3.88
N ALA A 23 29.23 -46.61 2.98
CA ALA A 23 27.92 -46.18 2.48
C ALA A 23 26.94 -45.84 3.62
N VAL A 24 27.16 -46.39 4.81
CA VAL A 24 26.39 -46.09 6.04
C VAL A 24 26.72 -44.71 6.62
N GLU A 25 27.96 -44.23 6.52
CA GLU A 25 28.33 -42.85 6.88
C GLU A 25 27.80 -41.84 5.85
N GLN A 26 27.80 -42.19 4.56
CA GLN A 26 27.21 -41.35 3.52
C GLN A 26 25.68 -41.29 3.65
N ALA A 27 25.03 -42.39 4.01
CA ALA A 27 23.60 -42.43 4.30
C ALA A 27 23.23 -41.64 5.57
N ARG A 28 24.04 -41.73 6.63
CA ARG A 28 23.88 -40.91 7.85
C ARG A 28 24.13 -39.42 7.59
N ALA A 29 25.10 -39.07 6.75
CA ALA A 29 25.35 -37.69 6.33
C ALA A 29 24.20 -37.12 5.49
N ALA A 30 23.62 -37.92 4.58
CA ALA A 30 22.46 -37.52 3.79
C ALA A 30 21.18 -37.39 4.63
N ALA A 31 20.99 -38.25 5.64
CA ALA A 31 19.89 -38.13 6.61
C ALA A 31 20.04 -36.92 7.54
N ALA A 32 21.27 -36.61 7.96
CA ALA A 32 21.60 -35.41 8.73
C ALA A 32 21.43 -34.13 7.89
N ALA A 33 21.76 -34.17 6.60
CA ALA A 33 21.54 -33.05 5.67
C ALA A 33 20.05 -32.76 5.42
N LYS A 34 19.20 -33.80 5.33
CA LYS A 34 17.72 -33.63 5.30
C LYS A 34 17.18 -33.03 6.61
N LYS A 35 17.79 -33.38 7.75
CA LYS A 35 17.42 -32.82 9.06
C LYS A 35 17.95 -31.38 9.24
N ALA A 36 19.10 -31.05 8.64
CA ALA A 36 19.70 -29.71 8.65
C ALA A 36 19.05 -28.73 7.67
N GLY A 37 18.51 -29.20 6.54
CA GLY A 37 17.69 -28.41 5.62
C GLY A 37 16.27 -28.12 6.13
N THR A 38 15.91 -28.68 7.29
CA THR A 38 14.65 -28.41 8.02
C THR A 38 14.94 -27.66 9.33
N GLY A 39 16.08 -26.97 9.40
CA GLY A 39 16.51 -26.12 10.52
C GLY A 39 16.09 -24.67 10.36
N GLY A 40 14.85 -24.41 9.94
CA GLY A 40 14.22 -23.10 10.10
C GLY A 40 13.37 -23.16 11.35
N ALA A 41 13.69 -22.33 12.36
CA ALA A 41 12.83 -22.10 13.52
C ALA A 41 11.37 -22.07 13.05
N GLY A 42 10.52 -22.94 13.59
CA GLY A 42 9.17 -23.19 13.08
C GLY A 42 8.46 -21.88 12.78
N ILE A 43 8.47 -21.46 11.52
CA ILE A 43 7.74 -20.30 11.09
C ILE A 43 6.30 -20.80 11.12
N ASN A 44 5.57 -20.38 12.16
CA ASN A 44 4.15 -20.64 12.28
C ASN A 44 3.54 -20.46 10.89
N LYS A 45 2.80 -21.45 10.38
CA LYS A 45 2.20 -21.34 9.03
C LYS A 45 1.45 -20.01 8.87
N GLY A 46 0.88 -19.48 9.97
CA GLY A 46 0.30 -18.13 10.03
C GLY A 46 1.28 -16.97 9.83
N VAL A 47 2.52 -17.06 10.29
CA VAL A 47 3.58 -16.06 10.03
C VAL A 47 4.06 -16.13 8.57
N VAL A 48 4.25 -17.32 8.00
CA VAL A 48 4.57 -17.45 6.55
C VAL A 48 3.43 -16.89 5.70
N LEU A 49 2.18 -17.22 6.06
CA LEU A 49 0.99 -16.78 5.33
C LEU A 49 0.77 -15.28 5.51
N MET A 50 1.10 -14.70 6.68
CA MET A 50 1.14 -13.24 6.86
C MET A 50 2.20 -12.57 6.00
N VAL A 51 3.42 -13.12 5.92
CA VAL A 51 4.50 -12.55 5.10
C VAL A 51 4.15 -12.64 3.61
N LEU A 52 3.57 -13.77 3.15
CA LEU A 52 3.09 -13.91 1.78
C LEU A 52 1.90 -12.98 1.48
N ALA A 53 0.93 -12.87 2.40
CA ALA A 53 -0.18 -11.93 2.26
C ALA A 53 0.28 -10.47 2.24
N ALA A 54 1.31 -10.13 3.02
CA ALA A 54 1.94 -8.81 3.00
C ALA A 54 2.71 -8.53 1.71
N LEU A 55 3.12 -9.56 0.97
CA LEU A 55 3.79 -9.44 -0.33
C LEU A 55 2.81 -9.21 -1.50
N VAL A 56 1.55 -9.60 -1.37
CA VAL A 56 0.51 -9.41 -2.41
C VAL A 56 0.32 -7.93 -2.77
N PRO A 57 0.23 -6.97 -1.82
CA PRO A 57 0.17 -5.54 -2.14
C PRO A 57 1.42 -4.97 -2.82
N PHE A 58 2.60 -5.57 -2.59
CA PHE A 58 3.88 -5.10 -3.15
C PHE A 58 4.29 -5.82 -4.44
N SER A 59 3.37 -6.60 -5.00
CA SER A 59 3.56 -7.27 -6.27
C SER A 59 3.44 -6.30 -7.46
N LEU A 60 4.13 -6.62 -8.55
CA LEU A 60 4.21 -5.76 -9.73
C LEU A 60 2.84 -5.36 -10.34
N PRO A 61 1.84 -6.26 -10.44
CA PRO A 61 0.49 -5.92 -10.90
C PRO A 61 -0.22 -4.89 -10.01
N THR A 62 -0.08 -5.01 -8.69
CA THR A 62 -0.69 -4.08 -7.74
C THR A 62 -0.05 -2.70 -7.81
N VAL A 63 1.28 -2.63 -7.91
CA VAL A 63 2.00 -1.36 -8.05
C VAL A 63 1.64 -0.68 -9.37
N ALA A 64 1.49 -1.43 -10.47
CA ALA A 64 1.04 -0.87 -11.74
C ALA A 64 -0.38 -0.29 -11.63
N LEU A 65 -1.34 -1.06 -11.13
CA LEU A 65 -2.73 -0.61 -11.01
C LEU A 65 -2.87 0.60 -10.09
N VAL A 66 -2.24 0.57 -8.91
CA VAL A 66 -2.30 1.68 -7.96
C VAL A 66 -1.52 2.89 -8.48
N GLY A 67 -0.34 2.69 -9.06
CA GLY A 67 0.49 3.78 -9.57
C GLY A 67 -0.21 4.61 -10.65
N PHE A 68 -0.85 3.94 -11.60
CA PHE A 68 -1.60 4.62 -12.65
C PHE A 68 -3.00 5.07 -12.18
N GLY A 69 -3.74 4.24 -11.42
CA GLY A 69 -5.07 4.60 -10.92
C GLY A 69 -5.06 5.78 -9.94
N MET A 70 -3.97 5.93 -9.17
CA MET A 70 -3.80 7.03 -8.20
C MET A 70 -3.14 8.28 -8.80
N LEU A 71 -2.92 8.38 -10.12
CA LEU A 71 -2.34 9.57 -10.75
C LEU A 71 -3.01 10.90 -10.34
N PRO A 72 -4.36 11.00 -10.26
CA PRO A 72 -5.00 12.22 -9.79
C PRO A 72 -4.65 12.62 -8.36
N THR A 73 -4.30 11.66 -7.50
CA THR A 73 -3.86 11.94 -6.12
C THR A 73 -2.45 12.55 -6.12
N LEU A 74 -1.58 12.09 -7.02
CA LEU A 74 -0.27 12.71 -7.21
C LEU A 74 -0.41 14.12 -7.78
N ALA A 75 -1.36 14.32 -8.70
CA ALA A 75 -1.67 15.64 -9.23
C ALA A 75 -2.15 16.58 -8.11
N SER A 76 -3.08 16.16 -7.26
CA SER A 76 -3.57 17.00 -6.15
C SER A 76 -2.49 17.32 -5.12
N TRP A 77 -1.55 16.40 -4.87
CA TRP A 77 -0.38 16.66 -4.03
C TRP A 77 0.58 17.67 -4.66
N ALA A 78 0.80 17.59 -5.98
CA ALA A 78 1.69 18.49 -6.71
C ALA A 78 1.11 19.91 -6.90
N THR A 79 -0.21 20.03 -7.05
CA THR A 79 -0.87 21.33 -7.24
C THR A 79 -0.97 22.15 -5.96
N GLU A 80 -0.92 21.51 -4.78
CA GLU A 80 -1.19 22.18 -3.51
C GLU A 80 0.00 23.02 -3.03
N LYS A 81 -0.15 24.34 -3.14
CA LYS A 81 0.83 25.35 -2.71
C LYS A 81 0.27 26.15 -1.53
N GLY A 82 0.17 25.52 -0.37
CA GLY A 82 -0.30 26.15 0.85
C GLY A 82 0.29 25.52 2.12
N PRO A 83 0.21 26.21 3.26
CA PRO A 83 0.67 25.66 4.55
C PRO A 83 -0.15 24.46 5.01
N ASN A 84 -1.41 24.34 4.55
CA ASN A 84 -2.33 23.26 4.91
C ASN A 84 -2.72 22.45 3.66
N LYS A 85 -2.19 21.24 3.52
CA LYS A 85 -2.35 20.40 2.31
C LYS A 85 -3.49 19.38 2.44
N TYR A 86 -4.74 19.85 2.33
CA TYR A 86 -5.91 18.96 2.48
C TYR A 86 -6.43 18.39 1.14
N ALA A 87 -6.06 18.97 0.00
CA ALA A 87 -6.48 18.49 -1.32
C ALA A 87 -6.08 17.03 -1.57
N PHE A 88 -4.87 16.64 -1.16
CA PHE A 88 -4.41 15.26 -1.26
C PHE A 88 -5.28 14.29 -0.44
N LEU A 89 -5.75 14.68 0.74
CA LEU A 89 -6.56 13.81 1.58
C LEU A 89 -7.97 13.62 1.00
N CYS A 90 -8.62 14.69 0.55
CA CYS A 90 -9.94 14.63 -0.06
C CYS A 90 -9.91 13.85 -1.38
N VAL A 91 -8.98 14.20 -2.27
CA VAL A 91 -8.85 13.56 -3.58
C VAL A 91 -8.32 12.13 -3.45
N GLY A 92 -7.34 11.93 -2.58
CA GLY A 92 -6.73 10.63 -2.30
C GLY A 92 -7.73 9.62 -1.76
N GLY A 93 -8.50 10.00 -0.75
CA GLY A 93 -9.52 9.14 -0.16
C GLY A 93 -10.60 8.74 -1.16
N LEU A 94 -11.14 9.71 -1.92
CA LEU A 94 -12.18 9.41 -2.90
C LEU A 94 -11.65 8.62 -4.10
N ASN A 95 -10.48 8.97 -4.65
CA ASN A 95 -9.89 8.21 -5.75
C ASN A 95 -9.61 6.76 -5.30
N PHE A 96 -9.02 6.57 -4.12
CA PHE A 96 -8.76 5.23 -3.58
C PHE A 96 -10.04 4.42 -3.44
N ALA A 97 -11.13 5.03 -2.97
CA ALA A 97 -12.43 4.35 -2.91
C ALA A 97 -12.93 3.89 -4.30
N GLY A 98 -12.69 4.68 -5.35
CA GLY A 98 -13.03 4.31 -6.73
C GLY A 98 -12.15 3.19 -7.32
N VAL A 99 -10.87 3.13 -6.95
CA VAL A 99 -9.93 2.08 -7.40
C VAL A 99 -10.05 0.80 -6.56
N PHE A 100 -10.53 0.91 -5.32
CA PHE A 100 -10.64 -0.20 -4.37
C PHE A 100 -11.35 -1.47 -4.90
N PRO A 101 -12.52 -1.41 -5.56
CA PRO A 101 -13.16 -2.62 -6.08
C PRO A 101 -12.31 -3.36 -7.13
N TYR A 102 -11.59 -2.62 -7.97
CA TYR A 102 -10.69 -3.19 -8.98
C TYR A 102 -9.45 -3.80 -8.32
N LEU A 103 -8.92 -3.14 -7.29
CA LEU A 103 -7.82 -3.65 -6.49
C LEU A 103 -8.19 -4.95 -5.77
N PHE A 104 -9.42 -5.03 -5.23
CA PHE A 104 -9.95 -6.23 -4.60
C PHE A 104 -10.11 -7.37 -5.61
N SER A 105 -10.63 -7.06 -6.81
CA SER A 105 -10.73 -8.04 -7.90
C SER A 105 -9.35 -8.56 -8.36
N LEU A 106 -8.33 -7.70 -8.40
CA LEU A 106 -6.97 -8.11 -8.75
C LEU A 106 -6.32 -9.00 -7.66
N TRP A 107 -6.58 -8.73 -6.38
CA TRP A 107 -6.04 -9.53 -5.27
C TRP A 107 -6.67 -10.90 -5.13
N PHE A 108 -7.99 -11.01 -5.32
CA PHE A 108 -8.72 -12.27 -5.14
C PHE A 108 -9.03 -13.00 -6.45
N GLY A 109 -8.73 -12.39 -7.58
CA GLY A 109 -8.91 -12.95 -8.92
C GLY A 109 -7.59 -13.38 -9.57
N VAL A 110 -7.45 -13.06 -10.86
CA VAL A 110 -6.25 -13.39 -11.64
C VAL A 110 -5.16 -12.35 -11.34
N HIS A 111 -4.24 -12.72 -10.46
CA HIS A 111 -3.13 -11.86 -10.07
C HIS A 111 -2.01 -11.91 -11.13
N THR A 112 -2.21 -11.18 -12.22
CA THR A 112 -1.26 -11.09 -13.33
C THR A 112 -1.10 -9.65 -13.83
N LEU A 113 0.03 -9.36 -14.45
CA LEU A 113 0.29 -8.05 -15.03
C LEU A 113 -0.65 -7.74 -16.20
N ASP A 114 -0.93 -8.74 -17.03
CA ASP A 114 -1.80 -8.59 -18.19
C ASP A 114 -3.21 -8.16 -17.77
N GLU A 115 -3.76 -8.77 -16.73
CA GLU A 115 -5.07 -8.38 -16.20
C GLU A 115 -5.04 -6.97 -15.59
N ALA A 116 -3.97 -6.59 -14.87
CA ALA A 116 -3.83 -5.24 -14.34
C ALA A 116 -3.78 -4.17 -15.45
N LEU A 117 -3.07 -4.45 -16.56
CA LEU A 117 -3.04 -3.57 -17.72
C LEU A 117 -4.39 -3.53 -18.44
N ARG A 118 -5.06 -4.68 -18.57
CA ARG A 118 -6.41 -4.78 -19.14
C ARG A 118 -7.39 -3.90 -18.37
N MET A 119 -7.39 -4.00 -17.03
CA MET A 119 -8.19 -3.14 -16.14
C MET A 119 -7.83 -1.66 -16.31
N LEU A 120 -6.54 -1.33 -16.48
CA LEU A 120 -6.10 0.06 -16.63
C LEU A 120 -6.51 0.68 -17.98
N THR A 121 -6.65 -0.14 -19.02
CA THR A 121 -7.18 0.29 -20.32
C THR A 121 -8.70 0.32 -20.38
N ASP A 122 -9.39 -0.17 -19.34
CA ASP A 122 -10.85 -0.17 -19.29
C ASP A 122 -11.38 1.27 -19.02
N PRO A 123 -12.17 1.84 -19.94
CA PRO A 123 -12.71 3.19 -19.75
C PRO A 123 -13.61 3.31 -18.52
N ILE A 124 -14.30 2.24 -18.10
CA ILE A 124 -15.19 2.27 -16.94
C ILE A 124 -14.40 2.37 -15.64
N MET A 125 -13.27 1.68 -15.55
CA MET A 125 -12.35 1.76 -14.43
C MET A 125 -11.81 3.18 -14.28
N LEU A 126 -11.27 3.74 -15.37
CA LEU A 126 -10.71 5.08 -15.38
C LEU A 126 -11.77 6.15 -15.07
N MET A 127 -12.96 6.03 -15.66
CA MET A 127 -14.06 6.96 -15.39
C MET A 127 -14.50 6.92 -13.93
N THR A 128 -14.55 5.74 -13.31
CA THR A 128 -14.90 5.61 -11.89
C THR A 128 -13.81 6.19 -10.99
N ALA A 129 -12.56 5.79 -11.18
CA ALA A 129 -11.42 6.26 -10.39
C ALA A 129 -11.24 7.79 -10.49
N TYR A 130 -11.22 8.31 -11.71
CA TYR A 130 -11.00 9.73 -11.96
C TYR A 130 -12.24 10.56 -11.71
N GLY A 131 -13.44 9.98 -11.88
CA GLY A 131 -14.71 10.60 -11.49
C GLY A 131 -14.77 10.83 -9.98
N CYS A 132 -14.44 9.82 -9.17
CA CYS A 132 -14.34 9.97 -7.72
C CYS A 132 -13.29 11.02 -7.33
N SER A 133 -12.14 11.04 -8.01
CA SER A 133 -11.13 12.09 -7.81
C SER A 133 -11.65 13.50 -8.11
N ALA A 134 -12.40 13.67 -9.21
CA ALA A 134 -12.99 14.95 -9.57
C ALA A 134 -13.99 15.44 -8.52
N ILE A 135 -14.78 14.52 -7.95
CA ILE A 135 -15.66 14.82 -6.82
C ILE A 135 -14.84 15.26 -5.59
N GLY A 136 -13.71 14.60 -5.32
CA GLY A 136 -12.81 14.99 -4.23
C GLY A 136 -12.31 16.43 -4.36
N TRP A 137 -11.94 16.85 -5.58
CA TRP A 137 -11.61 18.25 -5.86
C TRP A 137 -12.81 19.18 -5.74
N GLY A 138 -13.99 18.74 -6.19
CA GLY A 138 -15.24 19.49 -6.02
C GLY A 138 -15.54 19.79 -4.55
N ILE A 139 -15.41 18.78 -3.67
CA ILE A 139 -15.57 18.97 -2.22
C ILE A 139 -14.52 19.95 -1.71
N TYR A 140 -13.25 19.77 -2.07
CA TYR A 140 -12.18 20.67 -1.64
C TYR A 140 -12.46 22.13 -2.01
N ALA A 141 -12.94 22.39 -3.22
CA ALA A 141 -13.29 23.73 -3.69
C ALA A 141 -14.59 24.29 -3.07
N ALA A 142 -15.54 23.42 -2.69
CA ALA A 142 -16.82 23.82 -2.11
C ALA A 142 -16.73 24.11 -0.59
N MET A 143 -15.73 23.57 0.11
CA MET A 143 -15.59 23.76 1.56
C MET A 143 -15.40 25.23 1.98
N PRO A 144 -14.51 26.03 1.37
CA PRO A 144 -14.32 27.43 1.76
C PRO A 144 -15.59 28.31 1.71
N PRO A 145 -16.37 28.36 0.60
CA PRO A 145 -17.59 29.16 0.57
C PRO A 145 -18.66 28.63 1.52
N MET A 146 -18.73 27.30 1.74
CA MET A 146 -19.65 26.71 2.70
C MET A 146 -19.36 27.22 4.12
N VAL A 147 -18.10 27.16 4.55
CA VAL A 147 -17.67 27.65 5.88
C VAL A 147 -17.88 29.16 5.99
N ALA A 148 -17.57 29.93 4.95
CA ALA A 148 -17.79 31.37 4.92
C ALA A 148 -19.28 31.72 5.10
N SER A 149 -20.17 31.01 4.41
CA SER A 149 -21.62 31.22 4.55
C SER A 149 -22.14 30.89 5.94
N TYR A 150 -21.65 29.79 6.54
CA TYR A 150 -22.00 29.40 7.90
C TYR A 150 -21.53 30.43 8.94
N LEU A 151 -20.30 30.94 8.77
CA LEU A 151 -19.74 31.97 9.65
C LEU A 151 -20.49 33.30 9.51
N ALA A 152 -20.83 33.70 8.28
CA ALA A 152 -21.63 34.90 8.02
C ALA A 152 -23.03 34.79 8.66
N ALA A 153 -23.70 33.64 8.52
CA ALA A 153 -25.01 33.40 9.11
C ALA A 153 -24.99 33.46 10.66
N THR A 154 -23.94 32.89 11.26
CA THR A 154 -23.77 32.92 12.72
C THR A 154 -23.38 34.31 13.23
N GLY A 155 -22.53 35.03 12.48
CA GLY A 155 -22.17 36.42 12.76
C GLY A 155 -23.40 37.33 12.76
N GLN A 156 -24.28 37.19 11.77
CA GLN A 156 -25.52 37.97 11.69
C GLN A 156 -26.45 37.72 12.88
N ARG A 157 -26.56 36.47 13.36
CA ARG A 157 -27.35 36.14 14.57
C ARG A 157 -26.79 36.85 15.80
N ARG A 158 -25.47 36.87 15.97
CA ARG A 158 -24.82 37.57 17.09
C ARG A 158 -25.06 39.07 17.03
N VAL A 159 -24.92 39.67 15.85
CA VAL A 159 -25.22 41.11 15.64
C VAL A 159 -26.68 41.42 15.95
N ASN A 160 -27.62 40.60 15.48
CA ASN A 160 -29.05 40.81 15.72
C ASN A 160 -29.40 40.69 17.22
N ASN A 161 -28.82 39.72 17.93
CA ASN A 161 -29.02 39.58 19.37
C ASN A 161 -28.48 40.79 20.14
N LEU A 162 -27.30 41.31 19.75
CA LEU A 162 -26.73 42.51 20.37
C LEU A 162 -27.58 43.76 20.09
N LYS A 163 -28.09 43.93 18.87
CA LYS A 163 -29.01 45.02 18.52
C LYS A 163 -30.34 44.92 19.27
N ALA A 164 -30.88 43.71 19.44
CA ALA A 164 -32.10 43.49 20.21
C ALA A 164 -31.89 43.81 21.71
N ALA A 165 -30.75 43.40 22.28
CA ALA A 165 -30.37 43.75 23.64
C ALA A 165 -30.18 45.26 23.82
N GLN A 166 -29.51 45.93 22.87
CA GLN A 166 -29.37 47.39 22.87
C GLN A 166 -30.73 48.08 22.80
N LYS A 167 -31.64 47.63 21.91
CA LYS A 167 -32.98 48.19 21.80
C LYS A 167 -33.76 48.07 23.11
N LYS A 168 -33.69 46.92 23.78
CA LYS A 168 -34.34 46.72 25.08
C LYS A 168 -33.76 47.64 26.16
N LEU A 169 -32.44 47.81 26.20
CA LEU A 169 -31.80 48.73 27.14
C LEU A 169 -32.18 50.19 26.89
N VAL A 170 -32.34 50.60 25.63
CA VAL A 170 -32.83 51.94 25.27
C VAL A 170 -34.29 52.13 25.69
N GLU A 171 -35.13 51.11 25.57
CA GLU A 171 -36.52 51.15 26.03
C GLU A 171 -36.62 51.25 27.56
N ASP A 172 -35.81 50.49 28.29
CA ASP A 172 -35.83 50.44 29.75
C ASP A 172 -35.18 51.68 30.40
N TRP A 173 -34.16 52.28 29.78
CA TRP A 173 -33.32 53.33 30.40
C TRP A 173 -33.26 54.67 29.63
N GLY A 174 -33.97 54.79 28.50
CA GLY A 174 -33.97 55.98 27.66
C GLY A 174 -32.76 56.11 26.73
N ASP A 175 -32.80 57.10 25.83
CA ASP A 175 -31.84 57.27 24.72
C ASP A 175 -30.39 57.57 25.15
N GLU A 176 -30.15 57.87 26.43
CA GLU A 176 -28.80 58.18 26.94
C GLU A 176 -27.81 57.01 26.78
N VAL A 177 -28.33 55.77 26.74
CA VAL A 177 -27.51 54.54 26.60
C VAL A 177 -27.19 54.19 25.14
N SER A 178 -27.83 54.87 24.17
CA SER A 178 -27.65 54.64 22.73
C SER A 178 -26.38 55.30 22.17
N LYS A 179 -25.88 56.35 22.81
CA LYS A 179 -24.77 57.18 22.31
C LYS A 179 -23.39 56.75 22.84
N LYS A 180 -22.83 55.68 22.28
CA LYS A 180 -21.37 55.55 22.07
C LYS A 180 -21.05 54.26 21.30
N GLY A 181 -20.46 54.42 20.12
CA GLY A 181 -19.98 53.32 19.26
C GLY A 181 -20.12 53.67 17.80
#